data_AF-A0A2C5ZQC1-F1
#
_entry.id   AF-A0A2C5ZQC1-F1
#
_cell.length_a   1.000
_cell.length_b   1.000
_cell.length_c   1.000
_cell.angle_alpha   90.00
_cell.angle_beta   90.00
_cell.angle_gamma   90.00
#
_symmetry.space_group_name_H-M   'P 1'
#
loop_
_entity.id
_entity.type
_entity.pdbx_description
1 polymer ?
#
loop_
_entity_poly.entity_id
_entity_poly.type
_entity_poly.pdbx_seq_one_letter_code
_entity_poly.pdbx_strand_id
1 'polypeptide(L)'
;MYTPYYRTPRLYLSGYLPNGQPLPPQSMMDDIVGDYKDKTVTLEDFPFFANNIKMASVHPCKHASVMKTLLDRADAALRIRRDKLRAGQAAGSVSGMEGLVTGLGKLDIEGTSHESVDKDEWEQVEGVEADEQDVAIRVDQYLVVFLKFMASVTPGIEHDFTMGV
;
A
#
# COMPACT_ATOMS: atom_id res chain seq x y z
N MET A 1 8.50 3.50 -11.53
CA MET A 1 9.48 4.51 -12.03
C MET A 1 9.82 5.50 -10.92
N TYR A 2 11.02 6.08 -10.87
CA TYR A 2 11.34 7.17 -9.94
C TYR A 2 11.16 8.53 -10.62
N THR A 3 10.53 9.50 -9.94
CA THR A 3 10.34 10.86 -10.47
C THR A 3 11.29 11.82 -9.76
N PRO A 4 12.34 12.35 -10.44
CA PRO A 4 13.36 13.21 -9.80
C PRO A 4 12.78 14.49 -9.18
N TYR A 5 11.75 15.08 -9.82
CA TYR A 5 11.14 16.31 -9.34
C TYR A 5 10.46 16.15 -7.96
N TYR A 6 9.70 15.06 -7.78
CA TYR A 6 8.99 14.79 -6.53
C TYR A 6 9.78 13.91 -5.56
N ARG A 7 10.88 13.30 -6.02
CA ARG A 7 11.71 12.33 -5.28
C ARG A 7 10.93 11.14 -4.74
N THR A 8 9.89 10.74 -5.47
CA THR A 8 8.98 9.64 -5.10
C THR A 8 8.83 8.65 -6.25
N PRO A 9 8.45 7.39 -5.96
CA PRO A 9 8.07 6.46 -7.01
C PRO A 9 6.76 6.89 -7.67
N ARG A 10 6.64 6.52 -8.94
CA ARG A 10 5.52 6.71 -9.85
C ARG A 10 5.14 5.36 -10.43
N LEU A 11 3.85 5.04 -10.38
CA LEU A 11 3.29 3.79 -10.88
C LEU A 11 2.74 3.99 -12.31
N TYR A 12 2.95 2.98 -13.15
CA TYR A 12 2.35 2.86 -14.48
C TYR A 12 1.73 1.46 -14.57
N LEU A 13 0.51 1.40 -15.08
CA LEU A 13 -0.28 0.19 -15.21
C LEU A 13 -0.61 -0.04 -16.69
N SER A 14 -0.42 -1.28 -17.14
CA SER A 14 -0.83 -1.77 -18.44
C SER A 14 -1.72 -2.98 -18.25
N GLY A 15 -2.99 -2.86 -18.59
CA GLY A 15 -3.93 -3.96 -18.58
C GLY A 15 -3.80 -4.83 -19.84
N TYR A 16 -4.08 -6.11 -19.69
CA TYR A 16 -4.21 -7.06 -20.80
C TYR A 16 -5.52 -7.82 -20.64
N LEU A 17 -6.17 -8.11 -21.76
CA LEU A 17 -7.31 -9.00 -21.83
C LEU A 17 -6.87 -10.46 -21.62
N PRO A 18 -7.79 -11.40 -21.30
CA PRO A 18 -7.46 -12.83 -21.12
C PRO A 18 -6.83 -13.50 -22.35
N ASN A 19 -7.01 -12.92 -23.53
CA ASN A 19 -6.39 -13.35 -24.79
C ASN A 19 -4.98 -12.78 -25.01
N GLY A 20 -4.41 -12.05 -24.04
CA GLY A 20 -3.10 -11.42 -24.12
C GLY A 20 -3.03 -10.14 -24.95
N GLN A 21 -4.17 -9.60 -25.42
CA GLN A 21 -4.20 -8.31 -26.13
C GLN A 21 -4.18 -7.14 -25.14
N PRO A 22 -3.53 -6.01 -25.48
CA PRO A 22 -3.50 -4.84 -24.61
C PRO A 22 -4.91 -4.27 -24.41
N LEU A 23 -5.22 -3.91 -23.17
CA LEU A 23 -6.52 -3.35 -22.80
C LEU A 23 -6.64 -1.90 -23.31
N PRO A 24 -7.81 -1.46 -23.81
CA PRO A 24 -8.04 -0.06 -24.13
C PRO A 24 -7.80 0.86 -22.91
N PRO A 25 -7.17 2.03 -23.10
CA PRO A 25 -6.86 2.94 -21.98
C PRO A 25 -8.04 3.36 -21.13
N GLN A 26 -9.24 3.45 -21.70
CA GLN A 26 -10.46 3.77 -20.96
C GLN A 26 -10.86 2.66 -19.99
N SER A 27 -10.73 1.39 -20.40
CA SER A 27 -11.07 0.25 -19.55
C SER A 27 -10.07 0.05 -18.41
N MET A 28 -8.80 0.47 -18.57
CA MET A 28 -7.83 0.49 -17.46
C MET A 28 -8.25 1.41 -16.31
N MET A 29 -9.11 2.40 -16.56
CA MET A 29 -9.60 3.32 -15.54
C MET A 29 -10.78 2.75 -14.73
N ASP A 30 -11.28 1.57 -15.08
CA ASP A 30 -12.37 0.92 -14.35
C ASP A 30 -11.85 0.15 -13.13
N ASP A 31 -10.57 -0.25 -13.13
CA ASP A 31 -9.88 -0.89 -12.00
C ASP A 31 -9.43 0.10 -10.91
N ILE A 32 -9.69 1.39 -11.11
CA ILE A 32 -9.27 2.48 -10.23
C ILE A 32 -10.46 2.96 -9.42
N VAL A 33 -10.29 3.06 -8.10
CA VAL A 33 -11.33 3.58 -7.21
C VAL A 33 -11.73 4.99 -7.62
N GLY A 34 -13.03 5.24 -7.73
CA GLY A 34 -13.59 6.48 -8.27
C GLY A 34 -13.04 7.75 -7.65
N ASP A 35 -12.80 7.77 -6.34
CA ASP A 35 -12.24 8.93 -5.62
C ASP A 35 -10.83 9.33 -6.08
N TYR A 36 -10.06 8.39 -6.62
CA TYR A 36 -8.69 8.58 -7.10
C TYR A 36 -8.61 8.75 -8.62
N LYS A 37 -9.61 8.26 -9.37
CA LYS A 37 -9.71 8.33 -10.83
C LYS A 37 -9.54 9.75 -11.35
N ASP A 38 -10.29 10.70 -10.80
CA ASP A 38 -10.29 12.09 -11.29
C ASP A 38 -9.23 12.99 -10.63
N LYS A 39 -8.53 12.50 -9.61
CA LYS A 39 -7.58 13.32 -8.82
C LYS A 39 -6.13 12.98 -9.06
N THR A 40 -5.83 11.69 -9.22
CA THR A 40 -4.45 11.21 -9.16
C THR A 40 -4.05 10.35 -10.34
N VAL A 41 -4.99 9.86 -11.15
CA VAL A 41 -4.67 8.95 -12.25
C VAL A 41 -4.89 9.63 -13.59
N THR A 42 -3.89 9.55 -14.46
CA THR A 42 -3.89 10.11 -15.81
C THR A 42 -3.50 9.03 -16.82
N LEU A 43 -4.00 9.15 -18.05
CA LEU A 43 -3.51 8.34 -19.17
C LEU A 43 -2.30 9.04 -19.78
N GLU A 44 -1.13 8.43 -19.65
CA GLU A 44 0.12 9.00 -20.13
C GLU A 44 0.90 7.99 -20.96
N ASP A 45 1.66 8.51 -21.91
CA ASP A 45 2.59 7.70 -22.69
C ASP A 45 3.78 7.32 -21.81
N PHE A 46 4.19 6.06 -21.89
CA PHE A 46 5.35 5.61 -21.14
C PHE A 46 6.66 6.19 -21.69
N PRO A 47 7.47 6.86 -20.87
CA PRO A 47 8.61 7.64 -21.36
C PRO A 47 9.75 6.81 -21.97
N PHE A 48 9.79 5.49 -21.75
CA PHE A 48 10.89 4.63 -22.23
C PHE A 48 10.53 3.77 -23.44
N PHE A 49 9.25 3.66 -23.82
CA PHE A 49 8.85 2.90 -25.01
C PHE A 49 8.67 3.86 -26.18
N ALA A 50 9.36 3.60 -27.29
CA ALA A 50 9.21 4.35 -28.55
C ALA A 50 7.80 4.24 -29.15
N ASN A 51 7.04 3.24 -28.71
CA ASN A 51 5.78 2.82 -29.30
C ASN A 51 4.58 3.64 -28.77
N ASN A 52 4.81 4.68 -27.94
CA ASN A 52 3.78 5.53 -27.33
C ASN A 52 2.59 4.71 -26.78
N ILE A 53 2.90 3.70 -25.96
CA ILE A 53 1.87 2.91 -25.29
C ILE A 53 1.28 3.77 -24.18
N LYS A 54 0.01 4.12 -24.33
CA LYS A 54 -0.78 4.79 -23.30
C LYS A 54 -0.98 3.84 -22.14
N MET A 55 -0.50 4.24 -20.98
CA MET A 55 -0.66 3.51 -19.73
C MET A 55 -1.40 4.38 -18.71
N ALA A 56 -2.13 3.75 -17.80
CA ALA A 56 -2.68 4.46 -16.65
C ALA A 56 -1.55 4.75 -15.67
N SER A 57 -1.34 6.01 -15.31
CA SER A 57 -0.28 6.44 -14.41
C SER A 57 -0.83 7.18 -13.20
N VAL A 58 -0.32 6.84 -12.03
CA VAL A 58 -0.65 7.56 -10.79
C VAL A 58 0.36 8.68 -10.58
N HIS A 59 -0.13 9.93 -10.61
CA HIS A 59 0.68 11.13 -10.56
C HIS A 59 1.31 11.34 -9.17
N PRO A 60 2.64 11.55 -9.08
CA PRO A 60 3.38 11.47 -7.82
C PRO A 60 3.26 12.70 -6.89
N CYS A 61 2.52 13.74 -7.28
CA CYS A 61 2.52 15.03 -6.57
C CYS A 61 2.07 14.98 -5.11
N LYS A 62 1.24 14.00 -4.73
CA LYS A 62 0.78 13.80 -3.35
C LYS A 62 1.44 12.63 -2.63
N HIS A 63 2.28 11.84 -3.32
CA HIS A 63 2.89 10.63 -2.75
C HIS A 63 3.73 10.94 -1.51
N ALA A 64 4.52 12.03 -1.52
CA ALA A 64 5.37 12.39 -0.38
C ALA A 64 4.55 12.69 0.90
N SER A 65 3.44 13.43 0.75
CA SER A 65 2.58 13.78 1.89
C SER A 65 1.84 12.57 2.46
N VAL A 66 1.35 11.69 1.58
CA VAL A 66 0.68 10.46 1.98
C VAL A 66 1.66 9.53 2.68
N MET A 67 2.84 9.32 2.07
CA MET A 67 3.84 8.44 2.62
C MET A 67 4.35 8.89 3.98
N LYS A 68 4.62 10.20 4.15
CA LYS A 68 4.98 10.74 5.45
C LYS A 68 3.93 10.40 6.52
N THR A 69 2.66 10.58 6.20
CA THR A 69 1.57 10.27 7.14
C THR A 69 1.50 8.77 7.48
N LEU A 70 1.79 7.90 6.51
CA LEU A 70 1.82 6.45 6.74
C LEU A 70 3.00 6.04 7.63
N LEU A 71 4.19 6.60 7.38
CA LEU A 71 5.39 6.35 8.17
C LEU A 71 5.22 6.87 9.61
N ASP A 72 4.73 8.11 9.79
CA ASP A 72 4.47 8.70 11.12
C ASP A 72 3.47 7.84 11.94
N ARG A 73 2.45 7.29 11.27
CA ARG A 73 1.47 6.38 11.91
C ARG A 73 2.09 5.04 12.28
N ALA A 74 2.96 4.49 11.46
CA ALA A 74 3.67 3.24 11.76
C ALA A 74 4.63 3.42 12.95
N ASP A 75 5.36 4.53 12.99
CA ASP A 75 6.22 4.91 14.13
C ASP A 75 5.41 5.03 15.42
N ALA A 76 4.27 5.72 15.38
CA ALA A 76 3.38 5.84 16.54
C ALA A 76 2.82 4.48 16.99
N ALA A 77 2.42 3.62 16.05
CA ALA A 77 1.91 2.29 16.36
C ALA A 77 2.96 1.37 17.00
N LEU A 78 4.21 1.43 16.54
CA LEU A 78 5.30 0.66 17.16
C LEU A 78 5.62 1.16 18.57
N ARG A 79 5.64 2.49 18.79
CA ARG A 79 5.83 3.06 20.14
C ARG A 79 4.79 2.53 21.12
N ILE A 80 3.51 2.55 20.74
CA ILE A 80 2.42 2.01 21.55
C ILE A 80 2.60 0.51 21.82
N ARG A 81 2.99 -0.29 20.81
CA ARG A 81 3.22 -1.73 20.99
C ARG A 81 4.38 -2.01 21.95
N ARG A 82 5.46 -1.23 21.85
CA ARG A 82 6.63 -1.34 22.73
C ARG A 82 6.30 -0.95 24.17
N ASP A 83 5.54 0.11 24.36
CA ASP A 83 5.09 0.54 25.70
C ASP A 83 4.20 -0.52 26.36
N LYS A 84 3.31 -1.16 25.60
CA LYS A 84 2.49 -2.28 26.09
C LYS A 84 3.33 -3.50 26.49
N LEU A 85 4.35 -3.84 25.70
CA LEU A 85 5.28 -4.93 26.02
C LEU A 85 6.11 -4.62 27.28
N ARG A 86 6.58 -3.38 27.44
CA ARG A 86 7.33 -2.94 28.62
C ARG A 86 6.46 -2.87 29.88
N ALA A 87 5.17 -2.58 29.75
CA ALA A 87 4.22 -2.55 30.86
C ALA A 87 3.82 -3.95 31.40
N GLY A 88 4.39 -5.04 30.87
CA GLY A 88 4.17 -6.40 31.39
C GLY A 88 2.73 -6.90 31.21
N GLN A 89 1.89 -6.22 30.42
CA GLN A 89 0.60 -6.75 30.02
C GLN A 89 0.85 -7.85 28.98
N ALA A 90 0.86 -9.10 29.46
CA ALA A 90 0.55 -10.25 28.62
C ALA A 90 -0.86 -10.02 28.07
N ALA A 91 -0.95 -9.43 26.88
CA ALA A 91 -2.19 -9.31 26.16
C ALA A 91 -2.63 -10.74 25.84
N GLY A 92 -3.62 -11.23 26.61
CA GLY A 92 -4.37 -12.41 26.25
C GLY A 92 -4.78 -12.29 24.78
N SER A 93 -4.56 -13.39 24.06
CA SER A 93 -5.09 -13.73 22.75
C SER A 93 -6.35 -12.95 22.34
N VAL A 94 -6.18 -11.73 21.86
CA VAL A 94 -7.14 -11.01 21.03
C VAL A 94 -6.31 -10.51 19.86
N SER A 95 -6.55 -11.21 18.76
CA SER A 95 -5.87 -11.11 17.50
C SER A 95 -5.85 -9.69 16.96
N GLY A 96 -4.83 -9.42 16.14
CA GLY A 96 -4.49 -8.13 15.61
C GLY A 96 -5.59 -7.49 14.74
N MET A 97 -5.41 -6.20 14.50
CA MET A 97 -6.17 -5.40 13.53
C MET A 97 -7.69 -5.27 13.76
N GLU A 98 -8.35 -6.01 14.65
CA GLU A 98 -9.82 -5.95 14.81
C GLU A 98 -10.32 -4.57 15.31
N GLY A 99 -9.50 -3.88 16.12
CA GLY A 99 -9.80 -2.53 16.61
C GLY A 99 -9.74 -1.42 15.55
N LEU A 100 -9.08 -1.65 14.41
CA LEU A 100 -8.98 -0.67 13.30
C LEU A 100 -10.08 -0.89 12.25
N VAL A 101 -10.50 -2.14 12.01
CA VAL A 101 -11.65 -2.46 11.14
C VAL A 101 -12.99 -2.19 11.80
N THR A 102 -13.13 -2.29 13.12
CA THR A 102 -14.39 -1.93 13.83
C THR A 102 -14.74 -0.45 13.71
N GLY A 103 -13.75 0.45 13.55
CA GLY A 103 -13.99 1.86 13.24
C GLY A 103 -14.38 2.13 11.78
N LEU A 104 -14.08 1.20 10.86
CA LEU A 104 -14.38 1.29 9.43
C LEU A 104 -15.66 0.53 9.06
N GLY A 105 -16.05 -0.48 9.84
CA GLY A 105 -17.24 -1.32 9.64
C GLY A 105 -18.57 -0.66 10.02
N LYS A 106 -18.57 0.59 10.50
CA LYS A 106 -19.80 1.37 10.73
C LYS A 106 -20.25 2.14 9.47
N LEU A 107 -19.99 1.57 8.29
CA LEU A 107 -20.47 2.05 6.99
C LEU A 107 -20.74 0.80 6.13
N ASP A 108 -21.91 0.20 6.36
CA ASP A 108 -22.41 -0.97 5.64
C ASP A 108 -22.67 -0.67 4.15
N ILE A 109 -22.07 -1.45 3.25
CA ILE A 109 -22.66 -1.85 1.97
C ILE A 109 -22.43 -3.35 1.78
N GLU A 110 -23.54 -4.05 1.59
CA GLU A 110 -23.73 -5.49 1.53
C GLU A 110 -23.29 -6.09 0.18
N GLY A 111 -22.57 -7.22 0.21
CA GLY A 111 -22.59 -8.20 -0.89
C GLY A 111 -21.25 -8.76 -1.37
N THR A 112 -21.03 -10.03 -1.04
CA THR A 112 -20.22 -11.06 -1.76
C THR A 112 -18.85 -11.42 -1.19
N SER A 113 -18.77 -12.69 -0.81
CA SER A 113 -17.68 -13.50 -0.26
C SER A 113 -16.44 -13.61 -1.15
N HIS A 114 -15.24 -13.51 -0.55
CA HIS A 114 -14.06 -14.28 -0.95
C HIS A 114 -13.04 -14.38 0.20
N GLU A 115 -12.24 -15.42 0.11
CA GLU A 115 -11.57 -16.18 1.17
C GLU A 115 -10.53 -15.46 2.03
N SER A 116 -10.32 -16.04 3.21
CA SER A 116 -9.34 -15.70 4.23
C SER A 116 -7.90 -15.79 3.70
N VAL A 117 -7.31 -14.63 3.40
CA VAL A 117 -5.87 -14.49 3.22
C VAL A 117 -5.23 -14.18 4.57
N ASP A 118 -4.38 -15.11 4.99
CA ASP A 118 -3.51 -15.10 6.16
C ASP A 118 -2.80 -13.74 6.31
N LYS A 119 -2.97 -13.09 7.46
CA LYS A 119 -2.48 -11.75 7.77
C LYS A 119 -1.80 -11.75 9.14
N ASP A 120 -0.69 -12.44 9.30
CA ASP A 120 0.17 -12.26 10.47
C ASP A 120 1.59 -12.73 10.21
N GLU A 121 2.45 -11.88 9.62
CA GLU A 121 3.89 -12.04 9.82
C GLU A 121 4.66 -10.72 9.68
N TRP A 122 4.44 -9.83 10.64
CA TRP A 122 5.48 -8.86 10.98
C TRP A 122 6.46 -9.56 11.90
N GLU A 123 7.52 -10.10 11.32
CA GLU A 123 8.56 -10.87 11.98
C GLU A 123 9.14 -10.07 13.16
N GLN A 124 9.07 -10.67 14.33
CA GLN A 124 9.51 -10.09 15.59
C GLN A 124 11.03 -10.28 15.69
N VAL A 125 11.81 -9.27 15.30
CA VAL A 125 13.27 -9.32 15.46
C VAL A 125 13.60 -9.29 16.96
N GLU A 126 13.87 -10.46 17.51
CA GLU A 126 14.40 -10.61 18.86
C GLU A 126 15.86 -10.14 18.90
N GLY A 127 16.12 -9.14 19.73
CA GLY A 127 17.36 -9.02 20.50
C GLY A 127 18.57 -8.42 19.79
N VAL A 128 18.68 -7.09 19.81
CA VAL A 128 19.84 -6.36 20.35
C VAL A 128 19.27 -5.07 20.95
N GLU A 129 19.83 -4.58 22.05
CA GLU A 129 19.34 -3.41 22.80
C GLU A 129 18.99 -2.23 21.87
N ALA A 130 17.69 -2.02 21.69
CA ALA A 130 17.18 -1.06 20.73
C ALA A 130 17.26 0.35 21.31
N ASP A 131 18.14 1.17 20.73
CA ASP A 131 18.23 2.61 20.93
C ASP A 131 16.83 3.25 20.78
N GLU A 132 16.55 4.31 21.54
CA GLU A 132 15.29 5.09 21.46
C GLU A 132 15.02 5.73 20.07
N GLN A 133 15.92 5.52 19.11
CA GLN A 133 15.88 6.07 17.75
C GLN A 133 15.53 5.05 16.67
N ASP A 134 15.26 3.79 17.01
CA ASP A 134 14.86 2.79 16.01
C ASP A 134 13.54 3.20 15.33
N VAL A 135 13.64 3.54 14.04
CA VAL A 135 12.53 3.91 13.16
C VAL A 135 11.72 2.66 12.85
N ALA A 136 10.38 2.77 12.83
CA ALA A 136 9.52 1.61 12.59
C ALA A 136 9.70 0.97 11.22
N ILE A 137 10.02 1.80 10.24
CA ILE A 137 10.15 1.41 8.84
C ILE A 137 11.46 1.94 8.33
N ARG A 138 12.35 1.02 7.94
CA ARG A 138 13.60 1.37 7.27
C ARG A 138 13.35 1.80 5.82
N VAL A 139 14.32 2.50 5.22
CA VAL A 139 14.20 3.02 3.85
C VAL A 139 14.03 1.92 2.78
N ASP A 140 14.60 0.74 3.00
CA ASP A 140 14.47 -0.43 2.12
C ASP A 140 13.03 -0.97 2.08
N GLN A 141 12.24 -0.77 3.14
CA GLN A 141 10.83 -1.17 3.20
C GLN A 141 9.88 -0.14 2.56
N TYR A 142 10.39 1.02 2.12
CA TYR A 142 9.56 2.10 1.56
C TYR A 142 8.67 1.63 0.39
N LEU A 143 9.22 0.79 -0.50
CA LEU A 143 8.48 0.31 -1.66
C LEU A 143 7.34 -0.64 -1.28
N VAL A 144 7.50 -1.44 -0.23
CA VAL A 144 6.44 -2.33 0.29
C VAL A 144 5.28 -1.50 0.83
N VAL A 145 5.58 -0.44 1.60
CA VAL A 145 4.56 0.49 2.11
C VAL A 145 3.87 1.22 0.95
N PHE A 146 4.63 1.64 -0.06
CA PHE A 146 4.10 2.27 -1.25
C PHE A 146 3.17 1.35 -2.04
N LEU A 147 3.56 0.08 -2.23
CA LEU A 147 2.74 -0.91 -2.91
C LEU A 147 1.45 -1.21 -2.11
N LYS A 148 1.52 -1.29 -0.79
CA LYS A 148 0.33 -1.43 0.07
C LYS A 148 -0.63 -0.23 -0.05
N PHE A 149 -0.09 0.98 -0.15
CA PHE A 149 -0.90 2.15 -0.47
C PHE A 149 -1.53 2.03 -1.87
N MET A 150 -0.78 1.55 -2.87
CA MET A 150 -1.29 1.39 -4.23
C MET A 150 -2.40 0.34 -4.36
N ALA A 151 -2.37 -0.73 -3.58
CA ALA A 151 -3.50 -1.66 -3.49
C ALA A 151 -4.79 -0.99 -3.00
N SER A 152 -4.69 0.01 -2.12
CA SER A 152 -5.89 0.77 -1.71
C SER A 152 -6.47 1.64 -2.83
N VAL A 153 -5.66 2.01 -3.83
CA VAL A 153 -6.08 2.80 -5.01
C VAL A 153 -6.62 1.90 -6.13
N THR A 154 -6.14 0.64 -6.19
CA THR A 154 -6.47 -0.35 -7.22
C THR A 154 -6.88 -1.69 -6.59
N PRO A 155 -8.05 -1.75 -5.94
CA PRO A 155 -8.50 -2.94 -5.20
C PRO A 155 -8.87 -4.11 -6.12
N GLY A 156 -9.16 -3.85 -7.41
CA GLY A 156 -9.40 -4.89 -8.40
C GLY A 156 -8.13 -5.58 -8.91
N ILE A 157 -6.96 -5.10 -8.52
CA ILE A 157 -5.66 -5.68 -8.91
C ILE A 157 -5.11 -6.46 -7.72
N GLU A 158 -4.78 -7.72 -7.93
CA GLU A 158 -4.04 -8.51 -6.95
C GLU A 158 -2.58 -8.06 -6.93
N HIS A 159 -2.12 -7.61 -5.76
CA HIS A 159 -0.74 -7.20 -5.54
C HIS A 159 -0.05 -8.22 -4.63
N ASP A 160 1.09 -8.72 -5.07
CA ASP A 160 1.98 -9.54 -4.24
C ASP A 160 2.99 -8.61 -3.52
N PHE A 161 3.03 -8.71 -2.18
CA PHE A 161 3.93 -7.94 -1.34
C PHE A 161 4.90 -8.82 -0.55
N THR A 162 5.05 -10.10 -0.92
CA THR A 162 5.94 -11.02 -0.24
C THR A 162 7.38 -10.48 -0.26
N MET A 163 7.91 -10.19 0.93
CA MET A 163 9.34 -10.05 1.09
C MET A 163 9.87 -11.48 1.15
N GLY A 164 10.38 -12.00 0.04
CA GLY A 164 11.07 -13.28 0.05
C GLY A 164 12.18 -13.23 1.10
N VAL A 165 12.05 -14.06 2.13
CA VAL A 165 13.11 -14.39 3.08
C VAL A 165 14.14 -15.27 2.38
#